data_AF-A0A4R6Z777-F1
#
_entry.id   AF-A0A4R6Z777-F1
#
_cell.length_a   1.000
_cell.length_b   1.000
_cell.length_c   1.000
_cell.angle_alpha   90.00
_cell.angle_beta   90.00
_cell.angle_gamma   90.00
#
_symmetry.space_group_name_H-M   'P 1'
#
loop_
_entity.id
_entity.type
_entity.pdbx_description
1 polymer ?
#
loop_
_entity_poly.entity_id
_entity_poly.type
_entity_poly.pdbx_seq_one_letter_code
_entity_poly.pdbx_strand_id
1 'polypeptide(L)'
;MNTKPLLLCAGLAAALMLSACDRAEDPAKNRADVAKAQAEANQKVQDARADASKDVAAAQSDLAKVQADANKDMNSAERKAGEERVDSNAQLSSAAHDAAGKVDKEQAEVLRTRAKADYEVAKTEAEQVQKVANQRCDAVTGETRDACQNKAKADYQVAITAAESRREQQLREADALAANAR
;
A
#
# COMPACT_ATOMS: atom_id res chain seq x y z
N MET A 1 -10.77 7.66 -33.76
CA MET A 1 -10.72 9.04 -33.22
C MET A 1 -12.03 9.71 -33.58
N ASN A 2 -12.92 9.86 -32.61
CA ASN A 2 -14.26 10.38 -32.85
C ASN A 2 -14.47 11.59 -31.94
N THR A 3 -14.18 12.77 -32.47
CA THR A 3 -14.38 14.07 -31.85
C THR A 3 -15.68 14.68 -32.37
N LYS A 4 -16.61 14.97 -31.46
CA LYS A 4 -17.71 15.90 -31.73
C LYS A 4 -17.94 16.80 -30.50
N PRO A 5 -17.48 18.07 -30.56
CA PRO A 5 -17.84 19.11 -29.62
C PRO A 5 -19.05 19.90 -30.14
N LEU A 6 -20.04 20.12 -29.28
CA LEU A 6 -21.17 21.04 -29.47
C LEU A 6 -21.69 21.31 -28.04
N LEU A 7 -21.37 22.39 -27.32
CA LEU A 7 -21.58 23.82 -27.56
C LEU A 7 -23.08 24.17 -27.67
N LEU A 8 -23.59 24.92 -26.66
CA LEU A 8 -24.92 25.55 -26.42
C LEU A 8 -25.54 25.04 -25.09
N CYS A 9 -25.96 25.81 -24.07
CA CYS A 9 -26.31 27.23 -23.87
C CYS A 9 -25.93 27.58 -22.41
N ALA A 10 -25.25 28.69 -22.09
CA ALA A 10 -25.84 30.02 -21.85
C ALA A 10 -27.11 30.01 -20.97
N GLY A 11 -26.96 30.46 -19.71
CA GLY A 11 -28.09 30.76 -18.82
C GLY A 11 -27.67 31.25 -17.42
N LEU A 12 -27.67 32.59 -17.26
CA LEU A 12 -27.93 33.39 -16.05
C LEU A 12 -27.16 33.06 -14.75
N ALA A 13 -26.24 33.88 -14.25
CA ALA A 13 -26.46 35.18 -13.60
C ALA A 13 -27.41 35.15 -12.38
N ALA A 14 -26.94 35.78 -11.29
CA ALA A 14 -27.51 35.90 -9.93
C ALA A 14 -27.25 34.67 -9.03
N ALA A 15 -26.64 34.74 -7.85
CA ALA A 15 -26.33 35.89 -7.00
C ALA A 15 -25.05 35.61 -6.21
N LEU A 16 -24.12 36.56 -6.25
CA LEU A 16 -23.18 36.83 -5.19
C LEU A 16 -23.99 37.22 -3.95
N MET A 17 -24.49 36.25 -3.20
CA MET A 17 -24.94 36.49 -1.84
C MET A 17 -23.68 36.64 -1.00
N LEU A 18 -23.22 37.88 -0.87
CA LEU A 18 -22.54 38.37 0.32
C LEU A 18 -23.51 38.16 1.50
N SER A 19 -23.64 36.92 1.96
CA SER A 19 -24.23 36.65 3.26
C SER A 19 -23.25 37.16 4.28
N ALA A 20 -23.63 38.28 4.91
CA ALA A 20 -23.16 38.67 6.22
C ALA A 20 -23.22 37.43 7.13
N CYS A 21 -22.06 36.87 7.43
CA CYS A 21 -21.90 36.00 8.58
C CYS A 21 -21.10 36.76 9.61
N ASP A 22 -21.80 37.05 10.70
CA ASP A 22 -21.29 37.05 12.06
C ASP A 22 -19.91 36.43 12.22
N ARG A 23 -19.10 37.16 12.98
CA ARG A 23 -17.71 36.96 13.33
C ARG A 23 -17.43 35.52 13.81
N ALA A 24 -17.18 34.60 12.88
CA ALA A 24 -16.46 33.37 13.17
C ALA A 24 -14.99 33.73 13.44
N GLU A 25 -14.43 33.22 14.54
CA GLU A 25 -13.01 33.35 14.83
C GLU A 25 -12.18 32.92 13.61
N ASP A 26 -11.37 33.87 13.13
CA ASP A 26 -10.39 33.83 12.05
C ASP A 26 -10.51 32.68 11.02
N PRO A 27 -11.40 32.76 10.01
CA PRO A 27 -11.50 31.77 8.94
C PRO A 27 -10.20 31.63 8.12
N ALA A 28 -9.29 32.61 8.16
CA ALA A 28 -7.98 32.47 7.52
C ALA A 28 -7.07 31.52 8.32
N LYS A 29 -7.15 31.54 9.66
CA LYS A 29 -6.43 30.60 10.53
C LYS A 29 -6.88 29.15 10.31
N ASN A 30 -8.19 28.89 10.28
CA ASN A 30 -8.71 27.54 10.04
C ASN A 30 -8.31 27.00 8.65
N ARG A 31 -8.26 27.87 7.63
CA ARG A 31 -7.77 27.51 6.29
C ARG A 31 -6.28 27.19 6.29
N ALA A 32 -5.48 27.96 7.02
CA ALA A 32 -4.05 27.72 7.18
C ALA A 32 -3.77 26.40 7.91
N ASP A 33 -4.54 26.10 8.96
CA ASP A 33 -4.41 24.83 9.70
C ASP A 33 -4.71 23.63 8.82
N VAL A 34 -5.83 23.66 8.07
CA VAL A 34 -6.19 22.59 7.12
C VAL A 34 -5.14 22.46 6.00
N ALA A 35 -4.63 23.56 5.47
CA ALA A 35 -3.59 23.53 4.45
C ALA A 35 -2.29 22.92 4.98
N LYS A 36 -1.90 23.26 6.21
CA LYS A 36 -0.75 22.67 6.89
C LYS A 36 -0.95 21.18 7.14
N ALA A 37 -2.11 20.75 7.63
CA ALA A 37 -2.38 19.34 7.82
C ALA A 37 -2.40 18.58 6.50
N GLN A 38 -2.88 19.17 5.40
CA GLN A 38 -2.81 18.55 4.08
C GLN A 38 -1.36 18.40 3.61
N ALA A 39 -0.50 19.38 3.86
CA ALA A 39 0.93 19.31 3.53
C ALA A 39 1.65 18.23 4.35
N GLU A 40 1.45 18.21 5.67
CA GLU A 40 2.00 17.18 6.57
C GLU A 40 1.47 15.79 6.22
N ALA A 41 0.18 15.69 5.88
CA ALA A 41 -0.45 14.45 5.44
C ALA A 41 0.23 13.89 4.20
N ASN A 42 0.40 14.76 3.18
CA ASN A 42 1.07 14.37 1.95
C ASN A 42 2.50 13.92 2.23
N GLN A 43 3.25 14.65 3.06
CA GLN A 43 4.62 14.27 3.42
C GLN A 43 4.66 12.90 4.11
N LYS A 44 3.83 12.66 5.13
CA LYS A 44 3.80 11.37 5.83
C LYS A 44 3.43 10.19 4.93
N VAL A 45 2.52 10.41 3.97
CA VAL A 45 2.18 9.39 2.98
C VAL A 45 3.36 9.12 2.03
N GLN A 46 4.11 10.15 1.63
CA GLN A 46 5.31 9.95 0.82
C GLN A 46 6.41 9.21 1.60
N ASP A 47 6.61 9.55 2.88
CA ASP A 47 7.58 8.88 3.75
C ASP A 47 7.20 7.39 3.92
N ALA A 48 5.93 7.10 4.20
CA ALA A 48 5.43 5.73 4.29
C ALA A 48 5.61 4.95 2.97
N ARG A 49 5.36 5.59 1.81
CA ARG A 49 5.60 4.98 0.50
C ARG A 49 7.08 4.75 0.22
N ALA A 50 7.95 5.66 0.65
CA ALA A 50 9.39 5.51 0.52
C ALA A 50 9.90 4.35 1.37
N ASP A 51 9.46 4.23 2.62
CA ASP A 51 9.84 3.12 3.49
C ASP A 51 9.29 1.78 2.99
N ALA A 52 8.01 1.76 2.58
CA ALA A 52 7.42 0.61 1.87
C ALA A 52 8.25 0.18 0.65
N SER A 53 8.74 1.13 -0.15
CA SER A 53 9.56 0.82 -1.31
C SER A 53 10.93 0.24 -0.95
N LYS A 54 11.52 0.68 0.17
CA LYS A 54 12.80 0.13 0.67
C LYS A 54 12.63 -1.31 1.14
N ASP A 55 11.57 -1.60 1.88
CA ASP A 55 11.30 -2.96 2.38
C ASP A 55 11.07 -3.92 1.22
N VAL A 56 10.28 -3.51 0.21
CA VAL A 56 10.06 -4.31 -0.99
C VAL A 56 11.35 -4.49 -1.80
N ALA A 57 12.17 -3.45 -1.94
CA ALA A 57 13.44 -3.55 -2.65
C ALA A 57 14.45 -4.47 -1.93
N ALA A 58 14.48 -4.44 -0.60
CA ALA A 58 15.30 -5.34 0.20
C ALA A 58 14.88 -6.81 -0.01
N ALA A 59 13.57 -7.09 0.09
CA ALA A 59 13.04 -8.43 -0.16
C ALA A 59 13.30 -8.92 -1.61
N GLN A 60 13.17 -8.03 -2.61
CA GLN A 60 13.52 -8.38 -4.00
C GLN A 60 15.01 -8.67 -4.18
N SER A 61 15.87 -7.93 -3.47
CA SER A 61 17.32 -8.21 -3.44
C SER A 61 17.61 -9.58 -2.84
N ASP A 62 16.93 -9.94 -1.75
CA ASP A 62 17.12 -11.23 -1.11
C ASP A 62 16.61 -12.39 -1.97
N LEU A 63 15.50 -12.20 -2.69
CA LEU A 63 15.06 -13.10 -3.76
C LEU A 63 16.12 -13.30 -4.84
N ALA A 64 16.76 -12.23 -5.32
CA ALA A 64 17.81 -12.34 -6.32
C ALA A 64 19.03 -13.11 -5.80
N LYS A 65 19.41 -12.95 -4.52
CA LYS A 65 20.48 -13.73 -3.88
C LYS A 65 20.10 -15.20 -3.79
N VAL A 66 18.88 -15.51 -3.36
CA VAL A 66 18.39 -16.90 -3.27
C VAL A 66 18.37 -17.57 -4.65
N GLN A 67 17.99 -16.84 -5.71
CA GLN A 67 18.08 -17.35 -7.09
C GLN A 67 19.54 -17.64 -7.51
N ALA A 68 20.48 -16.76 -7.16
CA ALA A 68 21.89 -16.97 -7.46
C ALA A 68 22.47 -18.19 -6.71
N ASP A 69 22.11 -18.35 -5.44
CA ASP A 69 22.51 -19.50 -4.61
C ASP A 69 21.89 -20.80 -5.13
N ALA A 70 20.61 -20.79 -5.50
CA ALA A 70 19.93 -21.92 -6.13
C ALA A 70 20.64 -22.36 -7.43
N ASN A 71 21.02 -21.41 -8.29
CA ASN A 71 21.79 -21.72 -9.51
C ASN A 71 23.17 -22.31 -9.20
N LYS A 72 23.84 -21.81 -8.15
CA LYS A 72 25.13 -22.35 -7.71
C LYS A 72 25.01 -23.76 -7.17
N ASP A 73 23.96 -24.05 -6.40
CA ASP A 73 23.65 -25.37 -5.88
C ASP A 73 23.41 -26.36 -7.03
N MET A 74 22.59 -25.97 -8.02
CA MET A 74 22.35 -26.76 -9.24
C MET A 74 23.63 -27.08 -10.00
N ASN A 75 24.47 -26.07 -10.28
CA ASN A 75 25.75 -26.27 -10.96
C ASN A 75 26.69 -27.21 -10.17
N SER A 76 26.64 -27.16 -8.84
CA SER A 76 27.44 -28.04 -7.99
C SER A 76 26.93 -29.49 -8.01
N ALA A 77 25.63 -29.69 -8.08
CA ALA A 77 24.99 -31.00 -8.23
C ALA A 77 25.30 -31.62 -9.60
N GLU A 78 25.26 -30.83 -10.67
CA GLU A 78 25.64 -31.28 -12.02
C GLU A 78 27.08 -31.77 -12.10
N ARG A 79 28.03 -31.04 -11.48
CA ARG A 79 29.44 -31.47 -11.43
C ARG A 79 29.61 -32.80 -10.71
N LYS A 80 29.00 -32.95 -9.53
CA LYS A 80 29.06 -34.19 -8.74
C LYS A 80 28.44 -35.36 -9.50
N ALA A 81 27.27 -35.17 -10.12
CA ALA A 81 26.62 -36.20 -10.91
C ALA A 81 27.48 -36.69 -12.08
N GLY A 82 28.20 -35.77 -12.75
CA GLY A 82 29.13 -36.11 -13.84
C GLY A 82 30.41 -36.82 -13.38
N GLU A 83 30.91 -36.49 -12.19
CA GLU A 83 32.14 -37.05 -11.61
C GLU A 83 31.93 -38.46 -11.05
N GLU A 84 30.75 -38.71 -10.48
CA GLU A 84 30.47 -39.90 -9.68
C GLU A 84 29.78 -41.02 -10.49
N ARG A 85 29.40 -40.77 -11.77
CA ARG A 85 28.59 -41.67 -12.63
C ARG A 85 27.41 -42.31 -11.87
N VAL A 86 26.88 -41.59 -10.89
CA VAL A 86 25.72 -41.98 -10.09
C VAL A 86 24.50 -41.90 -11.00
N ASP A 87 23.45 -42.64 -10.66
CA ASP A 87 22.13 -42.60 -11.29
C ASP A 87 21.60 -41.15 -11.28
N SER A 88 22.01 -40.38 -12.29
CA SER A 88 22.18 -38.92 -12.21
C SER A 88 20.86 -38.20 -12.03
N ASN A 89 19.77 -38.90 -12.33
CA ASN A 89 18.43 -38.37 -12.30
C ASN A 89 17.92 -38.13 -10.87
N ALA A 90 18.30 -38.95 -9.89
CA ALA A 90 17.79 -38.82 -8.53
C ALA A 90 18.40 -37.62 -7.78
N GLN A 91 19.72 -37.43 -7.88
CA GLN A 91 20.43 -36.35 -7.20
C GLN A 91 20.18 -34.98 -7.85
N LEU A 92 20.08 -34.93 -9.17
CA LEU A 92 19.69 -33.72 -9.89
C LEU A 92 18.24 -33.33 -9.61
N SER A 93 17.34 -34.32 -9.53
CA SER A 93 15.94 -34.10 -9.15
C SER A 93 15.85 -33.51 -7.74
N SER A 94 16.53 -34.10 -6.75
CA SER A 94 16.51 -33.56 -5.39
C SER A 94 17.07 -32.15 -5.29
N ALA A 95 18.19 -31.86 -5.99
CA ALA A 95 18.77 -30.52 -6.03
C ALA A 95 17.83 -29.51 -6.71
N ALA A 96 17.14 -29.92 -7.78
CA ALA A 96 16.16 -29.08 -8.46
C ALA A 96 14.94 -28.78 -7.57
N HIS A 97 14.44 -29.78 -6.84
CA HIS A 97 13.36 -29.61 -5.86
C HIS A 97 13.77 -28.66 -4.73
N ASP A 98 14.96 -28.83 -4.15
CA ASP A 98 15.46 -27.95 -3.09
C ASP A 98 15.66 -26.51 -3.59
N ALA A 99 16.23 -26.34 -4.79
CA ALA A 99 16.43 -25.04 -5.42
C ALA A 99 15.09 -24.33 -5.68
N ALA A 100 14.12 -25.03 -6.26
CA ALA A 100 12.78 -24.51 -6.48
C ALA A 100 12.10 -24.14 -5.15
N GLY A 101 12.17 -25.02 -4.15
CA GLY A 101 11.58 -24.78 -2.84
C GLY A 101 12.16 -23.56 -2.10
N LYS A 102 13.47 -23.29 -2.24
CA LYS A 102 14.10 -22.07 -1.70
C LYS A 102 13.55 -20.81 -2.38
N VAL A 103 13.49 -20.84 -3.71
CA VAL A 103 13.01 -19.71 -4.53
C VAL A 103 11.54 -19.42 -4.25
N ASP A 104 10.68 -20.43 -4.15
CA ASP A 104 9.24 -20.25 -3.90
C ASP A 104 8.97 -19.72 -2.48
N LYS A 105 9.73 -20.18 -1.48
CA LYS A 105 9.65 -19.63 -0.11
C LYS A 105 10.04 -18.16 -0.07
N GLU A 106 11.09 -17.78 -0.78
CA GLU A 106 11.53 -16.39 -0.82
C GLU A 106 10.55 -15.50 -1.61
N GLN A 107 9.98 -16.00 -2.71
CA GLN A 107 8.90 -15.31 -3.42
C GLN A 107 7.69 -15.06 -2.50
N ALA A 108 7.34 -16.04 -1.66
CA ALA A 108 6.30 -15.85 -0.65
C ALA A 108 6.66 -14.75 0.37
N GLU A 109 7.92 -14.65 0.81
CA GLU A 109 8.37 -13.56 1.68
C GLU A 109 8.29 -12.19 1.00
N VAL A 110 8.61 -12.08 -0.29
CA VAL A 110 8.40 -10.83 -1.06
C VAL A 110 6.92 -10.45 -1.06
N LEU A 111 6.01 -11.42 -1.28
CA LEU A 111 4.57 -11.17 -1.24
C LEU A 111 4.09 -10.74 0.16
N ARG A 112 4.57 -11.39 1.22
CA ARG A 112 4.26 -10.98 2.62
C ARG A 112 4.76 -9.57 2.91
N THR A 113 5.96 -9.24 2.45
CA THR A 113 6.58 -7.93 2.65
C THR A 113 5.77 -6.85 1.95
N ARG A 114 5.41 -7.09 0.69
CA ARG A 114 4.54 -6.18 -0.07
C ARG A 114 3.18 -5.98 0.59
N ALA A 115 2.54 -7.05 1.07
CA ALA A 115 1.25 -6.96 1.75
C ALA A 115 1.31 -6.11 3.03
N LYS A 116 2.39 -6.24 3.81
CA LYS A 116 2.63 -5.39 4.99
C LYS A 116 2.88 -3.94 4.60
N ALA A 117 3.72 -3.71 3.59
CA ALA A 117 4.04 -2.37 3.10
C ALA A 117 2.79 -1.63 2.57
N ASP A 118 1.97 -2.31 1.75
CA ASP A 118 0.71 -1.78 1.22
C ASP A 118 -0.27 -1.42 2.37
N TYR A 119 -0.32 -2.26 3.41
CA TYR A 119 -1.15 -2.01 4.59
C TYR A 119 -0.68 -0.78 5.39
N GLU A 120 0.62 -0.65 5.67
CA GLU A 120 1.14 0.49 6.44
C GLU A 120 0.94 1.81 5.68
N VAL A 121 1.09 1.81 4.35
CA VAL A 121 0.75 2.96 3.50
C VAL A 121 -0.74 3.29 3.62
N ALA A 122 -1.62 2.30 3.44
CA ALA A 122 -3.07 2.51 3.52
C ALA A 122 -3.53 3.00 4.90
N LYS A 123 -2.94 2.46 5.97
CA LYS A 123 -3.17 2.89 7.35
C LYS A 123 -2.72 4.34 7.54
N THR A 124 -1.51 4.69 7.12
CA THR A 124 -0.99 6.06 7.19
C THR A 124 -1.91 7.02 6.43
N GLU A 125 -2.32 6.67 5.20
CA GLU A 125 -3.27 7.46 4.41
C GLU A 125 -4.59 7.67 5.15
N ALA A 126 -5.18 6.61 5.73
CA ALA A 126 -6.42 6.69 6.49
C ALA A 126 -6.29 7.60 7.72
N GLU A 127 -5.21 7.45 8.50
CA GLU A 127 -4.92 8.30 9.66
C GLU A 127 -4.78 9.78 9.26
N GLN A 128 -4.10 10.05 8.15
CA GLN A 128 -3.91 11.43 7.68
C GLN A 128 -5.20 12.04 7.14
N VAL A 129 -6.01 11.28 6.41
CA VAL A 129 -7.34 11.71 5.95
C VAL A 129 -8.23 12.03 7.16
N GLN A 130 -8.24 11.19 8.19
CA GLN A 130 -8.98 11.43 9.41
C GLN A 130 -8.50 12.70 10.12
N LYS A 131 -7.18 12.90 10.23
CA LYS A 131 -6.60 14.11 10.83
C LYS A 131 -7.06 15.38 10.10
N VAL A 132 -6.99 15.40 8.77
CA VAL A 132 -7.46 16.54 7.97
C VAL A 132 -8.98 16.74 8.13
N ALA A 133 -9.76 15.67 8.15
CA ALA A 133 -11.20 15.73 8.37
C ALA A 133 -11.54 16.33 9.73
N ASN A 134 -10.86 15.90 10.80
CA ASN A 134 -11.06 16.43 12.15
C ASN A 134 -10.76 17.92 12.23
N GLN A 135 -9.66 18.40 11.62
CA GLN A 135 -9.38 19.83 11.59
C GLN A 135 -10.44 20.64 10.84
N ARG A 136 -11.06 20.07 9.80
CA ARG A 136 -12.20 20.71 9.13
C ARG A 136 -13.44 20.72 10.02
N CYS A 137 -13.68 19.64 10.78
CA CYS A 137 -14.79 19.58 11.73
C CYS A 137 -14.63 20.60 12.86
N ASP A 138 -13.40 20.91 13.29
CA ASP A 138 -13.16 21.88 14.36
C ASP A 138 -13.55 23.32 13.98
N ALA A 139 -13.78 23.59 12.69
CA ALA A 139 -14.28 24.87 12.20
C ALA A 139 -15.80 25.06 12.42
N VAL A 140 -16.54 24.02 12.84
CA VAL A 140 -17.97 24.08 13.15
C VAL A 140 -18.22 23.79 14.64
N THR A 141 -19.40 24.13 15.14
CA THR A 141 -19.73 24.06 16.57
C THR A 141 -21.02 23.27 16.84
N GLY A 142 -21.17 22.79 18.07
CA GLY A 142 -22.35 22.07 18.53
C GLY A 142 -22.51 20.69 17.86
N GLU A 143 -23.76 20.23 17.72
CA GLU A 143 -24.08 18.89 17.20
C GLU A 143 -23.50 18.64 15.79
N THR A 144 -23.34 19.69 14.99
CA THR A 144 -22.75 19.59 13.65
C THR A 144 -21.28 19.15 13.69
N ARG A 145 -20.52 19.59 14.70
CA ARG A 145 -19.13 19.18 14.92
C ARG A 145 -19.07 17.72 15.32
N ASP A 146 -19.90 17.31 16.26
CA ASP A 146 -19.87 15.96 16.80
C ASP A 146 -20.31 14.94 15.73
N ALA A 147 -21.32 15.27 14.93
CA ALA A 147 -21.71 14.49 13.75
C ALA A 147 -20.57 14.39 12.72
N CYS A 148 -19.83 15.48 12.47
CA CYS A 148 -18.69 15.50 11.57
C CYS A 148 -17.55 14.59 12.05
N GLN A 149 -17.16 14.70 13.33
CA GLN A 149 -16.10 13.88 13.92
C GLN A 149 -16.48 12.39 13.95
N ASN A 150 -17.74 12.08 14.27
CA ASN A 150 -18.26 10.71 14.21
C ASN A 150 -18.19 10.14 12.80
N LYS A 151 -18.53 10.93 11.79
CA LYS A 151 -18.38 10.52 10.38
C LYS A 151 -16.91 10.27 10.03
N ALA A 152 -16.00 11.17 10.39
CA ALA A 152 -14.57 11.01 10.12
C ALA A 152 -14.00 9.73 10.76
N LYS A 153 -14.44 9.41 11.98
CA LYS A 153 -14.09 8.15 12.66
C LYS A 153 -14.66 6.93 11.96
N ALA A 154 -15.91 6.98 11.50
CA ALA A 154 -16.53 5.88 10.76
C ALA A 154 -15.80 5.63 9.43
N ASP A 155 -15.48 6.69 8.69
CA ASP A 155 -14.74 6.60 7.42
C ASP A 155 -13.33 5.99 7.64
N TYR A 156 -12.64 6.38 8.71
CA TYR A 156 -11.35 5.78 9.10
C TYR A 156 -11.48 4.28 9.37
N GLN A 157 -12.47 3.87 10.16
CA GLN A 157 -12.65 2.45 10.49
C GLN A 157 -12.96 1.60 9.26
N VAL A 158 -13.78 2.13 8.33
CA VAL A 158 -14.04 1.46 7.05
C VAL A 158 -12.75 1.31 6.24
N ALA A 159 -11.91 2.34 6.19
CA ALA A 159 -10.65 2.30 5.47
C ALA A 159 -9.66 1.27 6.03
N ILE A 160 -9.50 1.23 7.36
CA ILE A 160 -8.63 0.25 8.04
C ILE A 160 -9.14 -1.17 7.83
N THR A 161 -10.44 -1.41 8.03
CA THR A 161 -11.04 -2.74 7.83
C THR A 161 -10.82 -3.25 6.40
N ALA A 162 -10.98 -2.37 5.40
CA ALA A 162 -10.71 -2.71 4.01
C ALA A 162 -9.22 -3.00 3.74
N ALA A 163 -8.31 -2.26 4.39
CA ALA A 163 -6.87 -2.48 4.27
C ALA A 163 -6.45 -3.81 4.93
N GLU A 164 -6.98 -4.13 6.11
CA GLU A 164 -6.76 -5.40 6.80
C GLU A 164 -7.22 -6.58 5.95
N SER A 165 -8.45 -6.51 5.41
CA SER A 165 -8.99 -7.57 4.55
C SER A 165 -8.13 -7.84 3.32
N ARG A 166 -7.62 -6.79 2.67
CA ARG A 166 -6.70 -6.92 1.52
C ARG A 166 -5.37 -7.55 1.94
N ARG A 167 -4.78 -7.10 3.05
CA ARG A 167 -3.55 -7.68 3.59
C ARG A 167 -3.71 -9.16 3.89
N GLU A 168 -4.80 -9.54 4.54
CA GLU A 168 -5.08 -10.96 4.84
C GLU A 168 -5.23 -11.81 3.58
N GLN A 169 -5.88 -11.28 2.52
CA GLN A 169 -5.95 -11.97 1.24
C GLN A 169 -4.56 -12.22 0.65
N GLN A 170 -3.73 -11.19 0.59
CA GLN A 170 -2.36 -11.29 0.07
C GLN A 170 -1.49 -12.23 0.92
N LEU A 171 -1.64 -12.22 2.24
CA LEU A 171 -0.92 -13.14 3.13
C LEU A 171 -1.34 -14.59 2.89
N ARG A 172 -2.64 -14.86 2.71
CA ARG A 172 -3.11 -16.22 2.37
C ARG A 172 -2.54 -16.70 1.03
N GLU A 173 -2.44 -15.83 0.03
CA GLU A 173 -1.82 -16.16 -1.25
C GLU A 173 -0.32 -16.47 -1.08
N ALA A 174 0.39 -15.68 -0.30
CA ALA A 174 1.80 -15.93 0.01
C ALA A 174 2.00 -17.25 0.77
N ASP A 175 1.13 -17.55 1.73
CA ASP A 175 1.18 -18.80 2.49
C ASP A 175 0.87 -20.01 1.62
N ALA A 176 -0.07 -19.89 0.67
CA ALA A 176 -0.35 -20.93 -0.32
C ALA A 176 0.85 -21.19 -1.23
N LEU A 177 1.55 -20.14 -1.69
CA LEU A 177 2.78 -20.28 -2.47
C LEU A 177 3.87 -21.02 -1.67
N ALA A 178 4.11 -20.60 -0.43
CA ALA A 178 5.10 -21.24 0.44
C ALA A 178 4.75 -22.70 0.77
N ALA A 179 3.45 -23.04 0.88
CA ALA A 179 3.01 -24.41 1.17
C ALA A 179 3.23 -25.37 -0.02
N ASN A 180 3.27 -24.84 -1.24
CA ASN A 180 3.51 -25.60 -2.47
C ASN A 180 5.00 -25.79 -2.78
N ALA A 181 5.90 -25.12 -2.05
CA ALA A 181 7.36 -25.17 -2.20
C ALA A 181 7.99 -26.49 -1.67
N ARG A 182 7.30 -27.62 -1.84
CA ARG A 182 7.67 -28.96 -1.33
C ARG A 182 8.45 -29.78 -2.34
#